data_AF-A0A6G3WTR9-F1
#
_entry.id   AF-A0A6G3WTR9-F1
#
_cell.length_a   1.000
_cell.length_b   1.000
_cell.length_c   1.000
_cell.angle_alpha   90.00
_cell.angle_beta   90.00
_cell.angle_gamma   90.00
#
_symmetry.space_group_name_H-M   'P 1'
#
loop_
_entity.id
_entity.type
_entity.pdbx_description
1 polymer ?
#
loop_
_entity_poly.entity_id
_entity_poly.type
_entity_poly.pdbx_seq_one_letter_code
_entity_poly.pdbx_strand_id
1 'polypeptide(L)'
;AELGAHAVHCFSGITPPGTPPDTAWKRLTEAITPVLEAADRSGVPLAIEPEPGHLLATLADFHHLRGLLGDPGPLGLTLDIGHCQCLEEATPLECVKESAPWLRHVQIEDMRR
;
A
#
# COMPACT_ATOMS: atom_id res chain seq x y z
N ALA A 1 17.24 9.77 0.39
CA ALA A 1 17.86 9.07 1.53
C ALA A 1 18.51 10.02 2.54
N GLU A 2 19.16 11.11 2.09
CA GLU A 2 19.96 12.02 2.93
C GLU A 2 19.22 12.65 4.12
N LEU A 3 17.90 12.79 4.05
CA LEU A 3 17.08 13.33 5.14
C LEU A 3 16.81 12.31 6.28
N GLY A 4 17.20 11.04 6.14
CA GLY A 4 17.02 10.02 7.17
C GLY A 4 15.56 9.57 7.38
N ALA A 5 14.70 9.69 6.36
CA ALA A 5 13.32 9.22 6.43
C ALA A 5 13.25 7.69 6.62
N HIS A 6 12.34 7.24 7.50
CA HIS A 6 12.17 5.83 7.82
C HIS A 6 11.49 5.02 6.70
N ALA A 7 10.65 5.66 5.91
CA ALA A 7 9.96 5.07 4.77
C ALA A 7 9.58 6.17 3.76
N VAL A 8 9.29 5.77 2.52
CA VAL A 8 8.58 6.60 1.55
C VAL A 8 7.14 6.12 1.48
N HIS A 9 6.21 6.98 1.86
CA HIS A 9 4.78 6.70 1.75
C HIS A 9 4.26 7.10 0.35
N CYS A 10 3.50 6.21 -0.31
CA CYS A 10 2.80 6.51 -1.56
C CYS A 10 1.44 5.81 -1.68
N PHE A 11 0.69 6.17 -2.73
CA PHE A 11 -0.61 5.60 -3.07
C PHE A 11 -0.63 5.08 -4.52
N SER A 12 -1.55 4.17 -4.85
CA SER A 12 -1.71 3.70 -6.25
C SER A 12 -2.36 4.73 -7.18
N GLY A 13 -3.18 5.63 -6.62
CA GLY A 13 -4.00 6.58 -7.36
C GLY A 13 -5.34 6.03 -7.84
N ILE A 14 -6.20 6.93 -8.31
CA ILE A 14 -7.52 6.63 -8.89
C ILE A 14 -7.35 6.02 -10.28
N THR A 15 -8.08 4.94 -10.54
CA THR A 15 -8.11 4.32 -11.88
C THR A 15 -8.87 5.22 -12.87
N PRO A 16 -8.26 5.64 -14.00
CA PRO A 16 -8.95 6.47 -14.98
C PRO A 16 -10.20 5.78 -15.56
N PRO A 17 -11.31 6.51 -15.82
CA PRO A 17 -12.53 5.93 -16.35
C PRO A 17 -12.31 5.13 -17.63
N GLY A 18 -12.92 3.95 -17.72
CA GLY A 18 -12.79 3.05 -18.89
C GLY A 18 -11.50 2.25 -18.94
N THR A 19 -10.61 2.34 -17.94
CA THR A 19 -9.42 1.49 -17.86
C THR A 19 -9.81 0.08 -17.39
N PRO A 20 -9.47 -0.98 -18.15
CA PRO A 20 -9.70 -2.35 -17.70
C PRO A 20 -8.87 -2.68 -16.43
N PRO A 21 -9.40 -3.46 -15.48
CA PRO A 21 -8.69 -3.80 -14.23
C PRO A 21 -7.29 -4.36 -14.45
N ASP A 22 -7.12 -5.33 -15.34
CA ASP A 22 -5.80 -5.93 -15.64
C ASP A 22 -4.79 -4.91 -16.17
N THR A 23 -5.27 -3.93 -16.93
CA THR A 23 -4.42 -2.84 -17.44
C THR A 23 -4.01 -1.90 -16.30
N ALA A 24 -4.92 -1.61 -15.37
CA ALA A 24 -4.62 -0.76 -14.21
C ALA A 24 -3.57 -1.42 -13.30
N TRP A 25 -3.75 -2.72 -12.99
CA TRP A 25 -2.79 -3.49 -12.20
C TRP A 25 -1.42 -3.60 -12.88
N LYS A 26 -1.39 -3.91 -14.18
CA LYS A 26 -0.15 -3.93 -14.96
C LYS A 26 0.59 -2.59 -14.87
N ARG A 27 -0.11 -1.48 -15.08
CA ARG A 27 0.48 -0.14 -14.98
C ARG A 27 1.03 0.16 -13.59
N LEU A 28 0.29 -0.19 -12.53
CA LEU A 28 0.78 -0.01 -11.17
C LEU A 28 2.06 -0.82 -10.92
N THR A 29 2.09 -2.09 -11.32
CA THR A 29 3.28 -2.94 -11.14
C THR A 29 4.49 -2.42 -11.93
N GLU A 30 4.29 -1.97 -13.17
CA GLU A 30 5.35 -1.39 -14.00
C GLU A 30 5.87 -0.08 -13.39
N ALA A 31 4.98 0.77 -12.86
CA ALA A 31 5.36 2.05 -12.26
C ALA A 31 6.08 1.91 -10.92
N ILE A 32 5.66 0.94 -10.09
CA ILE A 32 6.21 0.77 -8.73
C ILE A 32 7.55 0.01 -8.74
N THR A 33 7.79 -0.84 -9.73
CA THR A 33 9.02 -1.65 -9.85
C THR A 33 10.32 -0.82 -9.75
N PRO A 34 10.54 0.22 -10.57
CA PRO A 34 11.76 1.03 -10.46
C PRO A 34 11.87 1.80 -9.13
N VAL A 35 10.75 2.09 -8.48
CA VAL A 35 10.72 2.72 -7.15
C VAL A 35 11.16 1.72 -6.08
N LEU A 36 10.71 0.47 -6.16
CA LEU A 36 11.15 -0.61 -5.27
C LEU A 36 12.63 -0.93 -5.43
N GLU A 37 13.16 -0.91 -6.66
CA GLU A 37 14.60 -1.04 -6.88
C GLU A 37 15.39 0.11 -6.24
N ALA A 38 14.85 1.33 -6.28
CA ALA A 38 15.46 2.48 -5.61
C ALA A 38 15.35 2.38 -4.07
N ALA A 39 14.22 1.86 -3.57
CA ALA A 39 14.01 1.57 -2.16
C ALA A 39 15.06 0.56 -1.66
N ASP A 40 15.28 -0.52 -2.39
CA ASP A 40 16.29 -1.54 -2.10
C ASP A 40 17.70 -0.94 -2.00
N ARG A 41 18.12 -0.20 -3.04
CA ARG A 41 19.45 0.44 -3.09
C ARG A 41 19.68 1.46 -1.97
N SER A 42 18.61 2.14 -1.54
CA SER A 42 18.71 3.19 -0.51
C SER A 42 18.48 2.69 0.91
N GLY A 43 17.99 1.45 1.08
CA GLY A 43 17.57 0.91 2.37
C GLY A 43 16.35 1.59 2.97
N VAL A 44 15.62 2.41 2.20
CA VAL A 44 14.40 3.09 2.64
C VAL A 44 13.21 2.36 2.03
N PRO A 45 12.37 1.66 2.81
CA PRO A 45 11.25 0.89 2.29
C PRO A 45 10.19 1.79 1.65
N LEU A 46 9.51 1.25 0.64
CA LEU A 46 8.35 1.88 0.03
C LEU A 46 7.10 1.36 0.74
N ALA A 47 6.39 2.26 1.43
CA ALA A 47 5.18 1.95 2.16
C ALA A 47 3.96 2.42 1.34
N ILE A 48 3.25 1.48 0.71
CA ILE A 48 2.03 1.81 -0.03
C ILE A 48 0.83 1.82 0.93
N GLU A 49 -0.08 2.78 0.78
CA GLU A 49 -1.32 2.87 1.55
C GLU A 49 -2.53 2.43 0.71
N PRO A 50 -3.36 1.49 1.22
CA PRO A 50 -4.71 1.27 0.71
C PRO A 50 -5.60 2.49 0.97
N GLU A 51 -6.17 3.03 -0.11
CA GLU A 51 -6.89 4.31 -0.08
C GLU A 51 -8.29 4.18 -0.70
N PRO A 52 -9.36 4.65 -0.03
CA PRO A 52 -10.71 4.67 -0.59
C PRO A 52 -10.78 5.30 -1.99
N GLY A 53 -11.29 4.52 -2.95
CA GLY A 53 -11.47 4.98 -4.35
C GLY A 53 -10.24 4.88 -5.23
N HIS A 54 -9.10 4.41 -4.70
CA HIS A 54 -7.93 4.05 -5.50
C HIS A 54 -8.03 2.64 -6.09
N LEU A 55 -7.10 2.30 -6.99
CA LEU A 55 -6.96 0.91 -7.49
C LEU A 55 -6.68 -0.07 -6.34
N LEU A 56 -5.73 0.30 -5.47
CA LEU A 56 -5.42 -0.43 -4.26
C LEU A 56 -6.14 0.30 -3.12
N ALA A 57 -7.31 -0.22 -2.75
CA ALA A 57 -8.19 0.41 -1.76
C ALA A 57 -8.27 -0.37 -0.45
N THR A 58 -7.94 -1.66 -0.47
CA THR A 58 -8.07 -2.57 0.67
C THR A 58 -6.77 -3.30 0.98
N LEU A 59 -6.70 -3.95 2.14
CA LEU A 59 -5.63 -4.87 2.52
C LEU A 59 -5.54 -6.06 1.56
N ALA A 60 -6.68 -6.53 1.05
CA ALA A 60 -6.70 -7.58 0.03
C ALA A 60 -5.98 -7.13 -1.25
N ASP A 61 -6.17 -5.87 -1.66
CA ASP A 61 -5.48 -5.29 -2.82
C ASP A 61 -3.97 -5.15 -2.57
N PHE A 62 -3.55 -4.81 -1.33
CA PHE A 62 -2.14 -4.83 -0.94
C PHE A 62 -1.52 -6.24 -1.09
N HIS A 63 -2.22 -7.27 -0.61
CA HIS A 63 -1.78 -8.65 -0.78
C HIS A 63 -1.74 -9.07 -2.25
N HIS A 64 -2.69 -8.61 -3.06
CA HIS A 64 -2.69 -8.83 -4.50
C HIS A 64 -1.44 -8.22 -5.16
N LEU A 65 -1.12 -6.96 -4.86
CA LEU A 65 0.09 -6.29 -5.35
C LEU A 65 1.36 -7.07 -4.97
N ARG A 66 1.48 -7.49 -3.71
CA ARG A 66 2.60 -8.32 -3.25
C ARG A 66 2.74 -9.59 -4.06
N GLY A 67 1.64 -10.29 -4.32
CA GLY A 67 1.63 -11.50 -5.14
C GLY A 67 2.10 -11.24 -6.58
N LEU A 68 1.61 -10.17 -7.21
CA LEU A 68 2.01 -9.78 -8.56
C LEU A 68 3.51 -9.46 -8.68
N LEU A 69 4.11 -8.89 -7.63
CA LEU A 69 5.51 -8.48 -7.59
C LEU A 69 6.46 -9.57 -7.06
N GLY A 70 5.95 -10.72 -6.63
CA GLY A 70 6.78 -11.79 -6.06
C GLY A 70 7.29 -11.49 -4.64
N ASP A 71 6.52 -10.72 -3.86
CA ASP A 71 6.79 -10.37 -2.46
C ASP A 71 8.17 -9.73 -2.19
N PRO A 72 8.49 -8.61 -2.85
CA PRO A 72 9.80 -7.98 -2.71
C PRO A 72 9.97 -7.37 -1.30
N GLY A 73 11.10 -7.65 -0.66
CA GLY A 73 11.39 -7.18 0.71
C GLY A 73 11.25 -5.66 0.97
N PRO A 74 11.58 -4.76 0.02
CA PRO A 74 11.40 -3.32 0.19
C PRO A 74 9.94 -2.84 0.18
N LEU A 75 8.99 -3.66 -0.28
CA LEU A 75 7.56 -3.32 -0.27
C LEU A 75 7.00 -3.49 1.14
N GLY A 76 6.49 -2.40 1.68
CA GLY A 76 5.80 -2.34 2.95
C GLY A 76 4.43 -1.70 2.83
N LEU A 77 3.75 -1.64 3.97
CA LEU A 77 2.40 -1.12 4.12
C LEU A 77 2.43 0.11 5.02
N THR A 78 1.76 1.17 4.55
CA THR A 78 1.22 2.20 5.43
C THR A 78 -0.19 1.76 5.80
N LEU A 79 -0.46 1.60 7.09
CA LEU A 79 -1.79 1.23 7.57
C LEU A 79 -2.47 2.45 8.19
N ASP A 80 -3.52 2.94 7.55
CA ASP A 80 -4.41 3.93 8.13
C ASP A 80 -5.56 3.24 8.87
N ILE A 81 -5.63 3.49 10.18
CA ILE A 81 -6.64 2.90 11.07
C ILE A 81 -8.05 3.42 10.76
N GLY A 82 -8.17 4.67 10.29
CA GLY A 82 -9.43 5.23 9.83
C GLY A 82 -9.97 4.49 8.62
N HIS A 83 -9.12 4.20 7.63
CA HIS A 83 -9.49 3.41 6.46
C HIS A 83 -9.88 1.98 6.82
N CYS A 84 -9.23 1.36 7.80
CA CYS A 84 -9.66 0.06 8.34
C CYS A 84 -11.10 0.14 8.89
N GLN A 85 -11.43 1.19 9.62
CA GLN A 85 -12.78 1.39 10.15
C GLN A 85 -13.83 1.61 9.04
N CYS A 86 -13.47 2.39 8.01
CA CYS A 86 -14.38 2.81 6.94
C CYS A 86 -14.61 1.72 5.87
N LEU A 87 -13.56 1.00 5.45
CA LEU A 87 -13.60 0.12 4.28
C LEU A 87 -13.54 -1.38 4.59
N GLU A 88 -12.71 -1.78 5.55
CA GLU A 88 -12.42 -3.20 5.77
C GLU A 88 -13.60 -3.92 6.42
N GLU A 89 -13.85 -5.18 6.07
CA GLU A 89 -14.86 -5.98 6.79
C GLU A 89 -14.40 -6.32 8.22
N ALA A 90 -13.10 -6.57 8.38
CA ALA A 90 -12.45 -6.87 9.66
C ALA A 90 -12.41 -5.63 10.58
N THR A 91 -12.28 -5.88 11.88
CA THR A 91 -12.09 -4.79 12.85
C THR A 91 -10.71 -4.16 12.70
N PRO A 92 -10.52 -2.88 13.07
CA PRO A 92 -9.18 -2.26 13.03
C PRO A 92 -8.11 -3.05 13.80
N LEU A 93 -8.48 -3.72 14.89
CA LEU A 93 -7.57 -4.57 15.66
C LEU A 93 -7.10 -5.79 14.85
N GLU A 94 -7.99 -6.42 14.09
CA GLU A 94 -7.65 -7.55 13.22
C GLU A 94 -6.78 -7.09 12.06
N CYS A 95 -7.14 -5.98 11.40
CA CYS A 95 -6.35 -5.35 10.34
C CYS A 95 -4.90 -5.09 10.80
N VAL A 96 -4.70 -4.53 12.00
CA VAL A 96 -3.37 -4.30 12.57
C VAL A 96 -2.59 -5.60 12.76
N LYS A 97 -3.23 -6.64 13.30
CA LYS A 97 -2.57 -7.94 13.55
C LYS A 97 -2.15 -8.61 12.25
N GLU A 98 -3.03 -8.62 11.26
CA GLU A 98 -2.78 -9.24 9.95
C GLU A 98 -1.69 -8.48 9.19
N SER A 99 -1.70 -7.15 9.27
CA SER A 99 -0.76 -6.28 8.58
C SER A 99 0.63 -6.23 9.19
N ALA A 100 0.78 -6.60 10.47
CA ALA A 100 1.99 -6.41 11.27
C ALA A 100 3.32 -6.79 10.58
N PRO A 101 3.42 -7.89 9.81
CA PRO A 101 4.67 -8.25 9.14
C PRO A 101 5.16 -7.26 8.07
N TRP A 102 4.26 -6.42 7.53
CA TRP A 102 4.57 -5.49 6.45
C TRP A 102 4.54 -4.02 6.85
N LEU A 103 4.14 -3.70 8.08
CA LEU A 103 4.00 -2.32 8.55
C LEU A 103 5.33 -1.57 8.52
N ARG A 104 5.32 -0.40 7.87
CA ARG A 104 6.42 0.58 7.87
C ARG A 104 5.99 1.93 8.40
N HIS A 105 4.69 2.22 8.34
CA HIS A 105 4.08 3.44 8.83
C HIS A 105 2.65 3.15 9.28
N VAL A 106 2.18 3.86 10.31
CA VAL A 106 0.79 3.76 10.78
C VAL A 106 0.24 5.17 10.93
N GLN A 107 -0.94 5.39 10.38
CA GLN A 107 -1.74 6.60 10.53
C GLN A 107 -2.95 6.30 11.40
N ILE A 108 -3.36 7.26 12.21
CA ILE A 108 -4.57 7.16 13.02
C ILE A 108 -5.35 8.46 12.93
N GLU A 109 -6.58 8.32 12.48
CA GLU A 109 -7.60 9.36 12.53
C GLU A 109 -8.96 8.72 12.83
N ASP A 110 -9.95 9.56 13.12
CA ASP A 110 -11.32 9.11 13.37
C ASP A 110 -12.12 9.14 12.06
N MET A 111 -12.81 8.05 11.74
CA MET A 111 -13.61 7.92 10.52
C MET A 111 -14.90 7.18 10.80
N ARG A 112 -15.94 7.55 10.05
CA ARG A 112 -17.22 6.82 10.05
C ARG A 112 -17.21 5.79 8.94
N ARG A 113 -17.85 4.65 9.21
CA ARG A 113 -18.26 3.69 8.19
C ARG A 113 -19.53 4.17 7.51
#